data_AF-A0AAW2YV34-F1
#
_entry.id   AF-A0AAW2YV34-F1
#
_cell.length_a   1.000
_cell.length_b   1.000
_cell.length_c   1.000
_cell.angle_alpha   90.00
_cell.angle_beta   90.00
_cell.angle_gamma   90.00
#
_symmetry.space_group_name_H-M   'P 1'
#
loop_
_entity.id
_entity.type
_entity.pdbx_description
1 polymer ?
#
loop_
_entity_poly.entity_id
_entity_poly.type
_entity_poly.pdbx_seq_one_letter_code
_entity_poly.pdbx_strand_id
1 'polypeptide(L)'
;MQHDELTESMYIGIKLKKDMQELCRIGFDWIEEEDEFKDKNSKFYHDKFAYAMHHLSFYKCYECGKPYYGGAKQCEANEGQQNVKFDEKELMCGSCVSKKLQLKNGVCPTHGSEYVEFKCRFCCSVAVWFCFGTTHFCDKCHSGARAIQPCLGKGKCPIGGDHPPNGNEHALGCGLCRNKYERIKL
;
A
#
# COMPACT_ATOMS: atom_id res chain seq x y z
N MET A 1 13.46 31.30 24.43
CA MET A 1 13.69 31.77 23.06
C MET A 1 12.84 30.89 22.15
N GLN A 2 11.70 31.41 21.68
CA GLN A 2 10.80 30.69 20.78
C GLN A 2 11.12 31.23 19.38
N HIS A 3 11.65 30.38 18.50
CA HIS A 3 12.04 30.78 17.15
C HIS A 3 10.82 30.61 16.24
N ASP A 4 10.23 31.70 15.76
CA ASP A 4 8.98 31.66 14.97
C ASP A 4 9.14 30.81 13.69
N GLU A 5 10.31 30.83 13.04
CA GLU A 5 10.62 29.99 11.86
C GLU A 5 10.72 28.48 12.21
N LEU A 6 11.17 28.14 13.42
CA LEU A 6 11.15 26.75 13.90
C LEU A 6 9.73 26.31 14.24
N THR A 7 8.83 27.24 14.57
CA THR A 7 7.45 26.91 14.97
C THR A 7 6.67 26.30 13.81
N GLU A 8 6.81 26.83 12.59
CA GLU A 8 6.12 26.30 11.40
C GLU A 8 6.67 24.91 10.99
N SER A 9 8.00 24.77 10.92
CA SER A 9 8.63 23.49 10.59
C SER A 9 8.34 22.40 11.64
N MET A 10 8.34 22.76 12.93
CA MET A 10 7.92 21.86 14.01
C MET A 10 6.45 21.49 13.89
N TYR A 11 5.56 22.43 13.55
CA TYR A 11 4.14 22.15 13.36
C TYR A 11 3.92 21.10 12.26
N ILE A 12 4.60 21.23 11.12
CA ILE A 12 4.54 20.26 10.03
C ILE A 12 5.02 18.87 10.50
N GLY A 13 6.15 18.81 11.19
CA GLY A 13 6.71 17.56 11.71
C GLY A 13 5.79 16.89 12.74
N ILE A 14 5.21 17.67 13.66
CA ILE A 14 4.26 17.19 14.67
C ILE A 14 3.00 16.66 14.01
N LYS A 15 2.46 17.36 13.01
CA LYS A 15 1.27 16.93 12.27
C LYS A 15 1.52 15.61 11.53
N LEU A 16 2.64 15.51 10.81
CA LEU A 16 3.01 14.27 10.12
C LEU A 16 3.15 13.11 11.10
N LYS A 17 3.82 13.31 12.24
CA LYS A 17 3.94 12.29 13.28
C LYS A 17 2.57 11.82 13.78
N LYS A 18 1.64 12.76 14.04
CA LYS A 18 0.27 12.42 14.47
C LYS A 18 -0.49 11.62 13.41
N ASP A 19 -0.40 12.03 12.14
CA ASP A 19 -1.05 11.32 11.04
C ASP A 19 -0.51 9.88 10.91
N MET A 20 0.81 9.69 11.09
CA MET A 20 1.42 8.36 11.10
C MET A 20 1.05 7.52 12.32
N GLN A 21 0.97 8.14 13.51
CA GLN A 21 0.51 7.46 14.73
C GLN A 21 -0.93 6.96 14.57
N GLU A 22 -1.81 7.79 14.00
CA GLU A 22 -3.18 7.40 13.71
C GLU A 22 -3.26 6.26 12.70
N LEU A 23 -2.47 6.32 11.62
CA LEU A 23 -2.35 5.23 10.66
C LEU A 23 -1.90 3.91 11.32
N CYS A 24 -0.92 3.98 12.22
CA CYS A 24 -0.43 2.83 12.98
C CYS A 24 -1.53 2.27 13.89
N ARG A 25 -2.32 3.15 14.50
CA ARG A 25 -3.41 2.78 15.42
C ARG A 25 -4.52 2.02 14.71
N ILE A 26 -4.93 2.47 13.51
CA ILE A 26 -6.09 1.92 12.79
C ILE A 26 -5.76 0.74 11.85
N GLY A 27 -4.51 0.64 11.39
CA GLY A 27 -4.18 -0.19 10.22
C GLY A 27 -3.43 -1.49 10.53
N PHE A 28 -2.93 -1.67 11.75
CA PHE A 28 -1.91 -2.69 12.04
C PHE A 28 -2.13 -3.43 13.35
N ASP A 29 -3.37 -3.83 13.62
CA ASP A 29 -3.74 -4.56 14.85
C ASP A 29 -2.97 -5.87 15.03
N TRP A 30 -2.52 -6.48 13.93
CA TRP A 30 -1.65 -7.66 13.97
C TRP A 30 -0.31 -7.44 14.71
N ILE A 31 0.18 -6.19 14.84
CA ILE A 31 1.40 -5.87 15.62
C ILE A 31 1.21 -6.28 17.08
N GLU A 32 -0.02 -6.22 17.60
CA GLU A 32 -0.30 -6.56 18.99
C GLU A 32 -0.09 -8.04 19.29
N GLU A 33 -0.01 -8.87 18.24
CA GLU A 33 0.26 -10.30 18.35
C GLU A 33 1.75 -10.66 18.31
N GLU A 34 2.62 -9.73 17.91
CA GLU A 34 4.06 -9.94 17.73
C GLU A 34 4.79 -10.15 19.07
N ASP A 35 5.78 -11.05 19.07
CA ASP A 35 6.56 -11.37 20.27
C ASP A 35 7.31 -10.15 20.82
N GLU A 36 7.95 -9.36 19.94
CA GLU A 36 8.66 -8.14 20.32
C GLU A 36 7.73 -7.05 20.89
N PHE A 37 6.43 -7.07 20.57
CA PHE A 37 5.47 -6.13 21.14
C PHE A 37 5.02 -6.56 22.55
N LYS A 38 4.95 -7.87 22.80
CA LYS A 38 4.52 -8.49 24.07
C LYS A 38 5.66 -8.64 25.08
N ASP A 39 6.92 -8.69 24.65
CA ASP A 39 8.08 -8.87 25.52
C ASP A 39 8.42 -7.58 26.30
N LYS A 40 8.38 -7.67 27.63
CA LYS A 40 8.72 -6.58 28.57
C LYS A 40 10.16 -6.08 28.43
N ASN A 41 11.06 -6.88 27.89
CA ASN A 41 12.47 -6.52 27.68
C ASN A 41 12.71 -5.89 26.29
N SER A 42 11.71 -5.91 25.41
CA SER A 42 11.81 -5.33 24.08
C SER A 42 11.72 -3.79 24.14
N LYS A 43 12.48 -3.13 23.25
CA LYS A 43 12.37 -1.68 23.01
C LYS A 43 11.02 -1.25 22.43
N PHE A 44 10.18 -2.20 22.01
CA PHE A 44 8.86 -1.98 21.43
C PHE A 44 7.71 -2.43 22.33
N TYR A 45 7.99 -2.78 23.60
CA TYR A 45 6.98 -3.26 24.53
C TYR A 45 5.78 -2.30 24.63
N HIS A 46 4.61 -2.76 24.18
CA HIS A 46 3.38 -1.95 24.06
C HIS A 46 3.51 -0.62 23.29
N ASP A 47 4.52 -0.45 22.43
CA ASP A 47 4.70 0.73 21.57
C ASP A 47 4.53 0.37 20.09
N LYS A 48 3.26 0.37 19.65
CA LYS A 48 2.84 0.03 18.28
C LYS A 48 3.46 0.97 17.25
N PHE A 49 3.63 2.25 17.61
CA PHE A 49 4.20 3.25 16.71
C PHE A 49 5.71 3.02 16.54
N ALA A 50 6.45 2.80 17.63
CA ALA A 50 7.88 2.51 17.55
C ALA A 50 8.15 1.22 16.77
N TYR A 51 7.36 0.16 16.98
CA TYR A 51 7.43 -1.07 16.19
C TYR A 51 7.19 -0.78 14.70
N ALA A 52 6.06 -0.15 14.36
CA ALA A 52 5.72 0.18 12.97
C ALA A 52 6.83 1.01 12.31
N MET A 53 7.35 2.03 12.99
CA MET A 53 8.43 2.86 12.47
C MET A 53 9.75 2.10 12.28
N HIS A 54 9.97 1.00 12.99
CA HIS A 54 11.16 0.18 12.85
C HIS A 54 11.02 -0.85 11.72
N HIS A 55 9.88 -1.52 11.61
CA HIS A 55 9.68 -2.66 10.71
C HIS A 55 8.98 -2.32 9.39
N LEU A 56 8.23 -1.21 9.34
CA LEU A 56 7.42 -0.82 8.18
C LEU A 56 7.95 0.45 7.51
N SER A 57 7.71 0.53 6.22
CA SER A 57 8.00 1.71 5.41
C SER A 57 6.74 2.54 5.24
N PHE A 58 6.91 3.86 5.29
CA PHE A 58 5.85 4.83 5.06
C PHE A 58 6.34 5.88 4.07
N TYR A 59 5.44 6.31 3.20
CA TYR A 59 5.72 7.29 2.16
C TYR A 59 4.68 8.40 2.18
N LYS A 60 5.04 9.56 1.62
CA LYS A 60 4.13 10.67 1.43
C LYS A 60 3.50 10.56 0.04
N CYS A 61 2.17 10.47 -0.02
CA CYS A 61 1.45 10.42 -1.29
C CYS A 61 1.65 11.74 -2.07
N TYR A 62 2.02 11.66 -3.34
CA TYR A 62 2.23 12.82 -4.20
C TYR A 62 0.95 13.63 -4.41
N GLU A 63 -0.19 12.95 -4.59
CA GLU A 63 -1.48 13.60 -4.90
C GLU A 63 -2.11 14.29 -3.69
N CYS A 64 -2.14 13.63 -2.53
CA CYS A 64 -2.87 14.11 -1.36
C CYS A 64 -1.99 14.55 -0.19
N GLY A 65 -0.68 14.34 -0.27
CA GLY A 65 0.29 14.69 0.77
C GLY A 65 0.21 13.87 2.06
N LYS A 66 -0.74 12.94 2.19
CA LYS A 66 -0.91 12.11 3.39
C LYS A 66 0.12 10.97 3.44
N PRO A 67 0.58 10.57 4.63
CA PRO A 67 1.39 9.37 4.78
C PRO A 67 0.56 8.12 4.46
N TYR A 68 1.20 7.09 3.91
CA TYR A 68 0.61 5.78 3.69
C TYR A 68 1.65 4.68 3.86
N TYR A 69 1.15 3.47 4.16
CA TYR A 69 1.97 2.27 4.29
C TYR A 69 2.59 1.87 2.94
N GLY A 70 3.89 1.59 2.93
CA GLY A 70 4.65 1.25 1.73
C GLY A 70 5.22 -0.16 1.67
N GLY A 71 4.89 -1.02 2.62
CA GLY A 71 5.45 -2.37 2.74
C GLY A 71 6.35 -2.53 3.96
N ALA A 72 6.78 -3.77 4.21
CA ALA A 72 7.75 -4.07 5.26
C ALA A 72 9.16 -3.71 4.79
N LYS A 73 9.95 -3.08 5.67
CA LYS A 73 11.34 -2.67 5.39
C LYS A 73 12.25 -3.84 5.03
N GLN A 74 11.96 -5.03 5.55
CA GLN A 74 12.72 -6.24 5.23
C GLN A 74 12.68 -6.57 3.73
N CYS A 75 11.59 -6.25 3.03
CA CYS A 75 11.50 -6.42 1.59
C CYS A 75 12.46 -5.47 0.84
N GLU A 76 12.69 -4.27 1.36
CA GLU A 76 13.57 -3.24 0.76
C GLU A 76 15.05 -3.55 0.95
N ALA A 77 15.41 -4.03 2.15
CA ALA A 77 16.80 -4.37 2.49
C ALA A 77 17.38 -5.45 1.56
N ASN A 78 16.54 -6.39 1.11
CA ASN A 78 16.95 -7.48 0.22
C ASN A 78 17.11 -7.06 -1.25
N GLU A 79 16.62 -5.89 -1.66
CA GLU A 79 16.74 -5.38 -3.03
C GLU A 79 17.94 -4.44 -3.25
N GLY A 80 18.73 -4.14 -2.20
CA GLY A 80 19.97 -3.35 -2.34
C GLY A 80 19.75 -1.91 -2.83
N GLN A 81 18.57 -1.32 -2.59
CA GLN A 81 18.16 -0.01 -3.11
C GLN A 81 18.83 1.20 -2.41
N GLN A 82 20.16 1.20 -2.31
CA GLN A 82 20.87 2.44 -1.96
C GLN A 82 21.10 3.27 -3.24
N ASN A 83 20.55 4.49 -3.28
CA ASN A 83 20.72 5.51 -4.34
C ASN A 83 19.91 5.37 -5.65
N VAL A 84 18.75 4.72 -5.65
CA VAL A 84 17.82 4.82 -6.80
C VAL A 84 17.06 6.14 -6.72
N LYS A 85 17.21 7.02 -7.73
CA LYS A 85 16.32 8.19 -7.90
C LYS A 85 14.91 7.66 -8.15
N PHE A 86 14.01 7.84 -7.19
CA PHE A 86 12.59 7.54 -7.36
C PHE A 86 11.87 8.74 -7.99
N ASP A 87 10.89 8.46 -8.85
CA ASP A 87 9.95 9.50 -9.31
C ASP A 87 8.89 9.69 -8.23
N GLU A 88 8.85 10.89 -7.63
CA GLU A 88 7.87 11.23 -6.60
C GLU A 88 6.42 11.01 -7.08
N LYS A 89 6.15 11.16 -8.38
CA LYS A 89 4.81 10.98 -8.95
C LYS A 89 4.31 9.54 -8.90
N GLU A 90 5.21 8.58 -8.72
CA GLU A 90 4.85 7.17 -8.53
C GLU A 90 4.45 6.86 -7.08
N LEU A 91 4.81 7.70 -6.11
CA LEU A 91 4.43 7.55 -4.70
C LEU A 91 2.97 7.92 -4.49
N MET A 92 2.08 6.96 -4.74
CA MET A 92 0.65 7.15 -4.70
C MET A 92 0.02 6.18 -3.71
N CYS A 93 -0.74 6.71 -2.73
CA CYS A 93 -1.47 5.85 -1.82
C CYS A 93 -2.59 5.09 -2.55
N GLY A 94 -2.98 3.93 -2.02
CA GLY A 94 -4.03 3.10 -2.59
C GLY A 94 -5.31 3.88 -2.91
N SER A 95 -5.77 4.76 -2.01
CA SER A 95 -6.96 5.58 -2.27
C SER A 95 -6.82 6.52 -3.48
N CYS A 96 -5.64 7.10 -3.71
CA CYS A 96 -5.42 7.98 -4.86
C CYS A 96 -5.21 7.20 -6.16
N VAL A 97 -4.60 6.01 -6.10
CA VAL A 97 -4.56 5.09 -7.24
C VAL A 97 -5.98 4.66 -7.61
N SER A 98 -6.81 4.31 -6.63
CA SER A 98 -8.20 3.87 -6.84
C SER A 98 -9.12 4.97 -7.39
N LYS A 99 -8.86 6.25 -7.10
CA LYS A 99 -9.61 7.38 -7.70
C LYS A 99 -9.55 7.38 -9.23
N LYS A 100 -8.48 6.83 -9.83
CA LYS A 100 -8.34 6.71 -11.28
C LYS A 100 -9.27 5.67 -11.91
N LEU A 101 -9.98 4.87 -11.12
CA LEU A 101 -10.92 3.85 -11.62
C LEU A 101 -12.26 4.39 -12.13
N GLN A 102 -12.44 5.71 -12.20
CA GLN A 102 -13.72 6.33 -12.57
C GLN A 102 -14.91 5.91 -11.68
N LEU A 103 -14.64 5.22 -10.56
CA LEU A 103 -15.56 5.08 -9.44
C LEU A 103 -15.61 6.41 -8.71
N LYS A 104 -16.81 6.88 -8.34
CA LYS A 104 -16.98 8.12 -7.55
C LYS A 104 -16.05 8.05 -6.33
N ASN A 105 -15.03 8.92 -6.30
CA ASN A 105 -13.99 9.01 -5.25
C ASN A 105 -13.03 7.80 -5.10
N GLY A 106 -13.02 6.83 -6.02
CA GLY A 106 -12.16 5.64 -5.91
C GLY A 106 -12.58 4.66 -4.81
N VAL A 107 -13.84 4.71 -4.40
CA VAL A 107 -14.43 3.95 -3.30
C VAL A 107 -15.63 3.18 -3.84
N CYS A 108 -15.84 1.95 -3.36
CA CYS A 108 -17.07 1.22 -3.65
C CYS A 108 -18.26 1.94 -3.00
N PRO A 109 -19.34 2.27 -3.75
CA PRO A 109 -20.52 2.91 -3.16
C PRO A 109 -21.18 2.09 -2.04
N THR A 110 -21.01 0.77 -2.07
CA THR A 110 -21.66 -0.17 -1.14
C THR A 110 -20.72 -0.64 -0.03
N HIS A 111 -19.44 -0.87 -0.35
CA HIS A 111 -18.50 -1.55 0.57
C HIS A 111 -17.28 -0.69 0.94
N GLY A 112 -17.31 0.62 0.66
CA GLY A 112 -16.19 1.50 1.00
C GLY A 112 -14.91 1.17 0.23
N SER A 113 -13.76 1.51 0.84
CA SER A 113 -12.44 1.30 0.24
C SER A 113 -11.72 0.05 0.74
N GLU A 114 -12.24 -0.58 1.79
CA GLU A 114 -11.60 -1.72 2.47
C GLU A 114 -11.41 -2.92 1.55
N TYR A 115 -12.39 -3.16 0.67
CA TYR A 115 -12.38 -4.29 -0.25
C TYR A 115 -11.83 -3.93 -1.63
N VAL A 116 -11.11 -2.82 -1.77
CA VAL A 116 -10.49 -2.47 -3.05
C VAL A 116 -9.24 -3.32 -3.23
N GLU A 117 -9.26 -4.15 -4.28
CA GLU A 117 -8.14 -4.99 -4.66
C GLU A 117 -7.27 -4.29 -5.70
N PHE A 118 -6.00 -4.65 -5.75
CA PHE A 118 -5.04 -4.16 -6.73
C PHE A 118 -4.55 -5.28 -7.62
N LYS A 119 -4.21 -4.93 -8.86
CA LYS A 119 -3.54 -5.81 -9.80
C LYS A 119 -2.05 -5.86 -9.47
N CYS A 120 -1.43 -7.03 -9.57
CA CYS A 120 0.02 -7.17 -9.60
C CYS A 120 0.60 -6.33 -10.76
N ARG A 121 1.62 -5.49 -10.52
CA ARG A 121 2.23 -4.66 -11.57
C ARG A 121 2.71 -5.51 -12.75
N PHE A 122 3.26 -6.69 -12.48
CA PHE A 122 3.98 -7.50 -13.47
C PHE A 122 3.14 -8.56 -14.19
N CYS A 123 1.94 -8.88 -13.70
CA CYS A 123 1.11 -9.94 -14.29
C CYS A 123 -0.39 -9.66 -14.10
N CYS A 124 -1.23 -10.55 -14.62
CA CYS A 124 -2.68 -10.44 -14.56
C CYS A 124 -3.27 -11.14 -13.32
N SER A 125 -2.65 -11.01 -12.15
CA SER A 125 -3.16 -11.58 -10.88
C SER A 125 -3.52 -10.48 -9.89
N VAL A 126 -4.40 -10.79 -8.94
CA VAL A 126 -4.62 -9.93 -7.78
C VAL A 126 -3.35 -9.88 -6.94
N ALA A 127 -3.00 -8.70 -6.47
CA ALA A 127 -1.86 -8.49 -5.61
C ALA A 127 -2.20 -8.80 -4.15
N VAL A 128 -1.21 -9.33 -3.44
CA VAL A 128 -1.27 -9.64 -2.00
C VAL A 128 -0.09 -9.01 -1.23
N TRP A 129 0.89 -8.47 -1.95
CA TRP A 129 2.00 -7.70 -1.41
C TRP A 129 1.98 -6.28 -1.95
N PHE A 130 2.44 -5.34 -1.14
CA PHE A 130 2.75 -3.98 -1.54
C PHE A 130 4.11 -3.61 -0.98
N CYS A 131 5.03 -3.23 -1.86
CA CYS A 131 6.43 -2.96 -1.50
C CYS A 131 6.92 -1.66 -2.14
N PHE A 132 7.95 -1.08 -1.52
CA PHE A 132 8.67 0.09 -2.03
C PHE A 132 7.79 1.34 -2.19
N GLY A 133 6.64 1.38 -1.51
CA GLY A 133 5.68 2.47 -1.58
C GLY A 133 4.95 2.62 -2.91
N THR A 134 5.22 1.82 -3.93
CA THR A 134 4.73 2.07 -5.29
C THR A 134 4.17 0.85 -5.99
N THR A 135 4.54 -0.35 -5.54
CA THR A 135 4.40 -1.53 -6.40
C THR A 135 3.63 -2.65 -5.71
N HIS A 136 2.54 -3.06 -6.36
CA HIS A 136 1.74 -4.21 -5.93
C HIS A 136 2.23 -5.51 -6.60
N PHE A 137 2.36 -6.59 -5.82
CA PHE A 137 2.80 -7.91 -6.30
C PHE A 137 1.83 -9.02 -5.91
N CYS A 138 1.68 -10.02 -6.77
CA CYS A 138 1.23 -11.35 -6.35
C CYS A 138 2.40 -12.17 -5.79
N ASP A 139 2.13 -13.27 -5.09
CA ASP A 139 3.17 -14.12 -4.49
C ASP A 139 4.28 -14.50 -5.46
N LYS A 140 3.89 -15.03 -6.63
CA LYS A 140 4.84 -15.49 -7.64
C LYS A 140 5.78 -14.38 -8.13
N CYS A 141 5.26 -13.17 -8.35
CA CYS A 141 6.08 -12.05 -8.81
C CYS A 141 6.92 -11.45 -7.67
N HIS A 142 6.42 -11.48 -6.44
CA HIS A 142 7.18 -11.07 -5.26
C HIS A 142 8.40 -11.99 -5.05
N SER A 143 8.24 -13.30 -5.24
CA SER A 143 9.33 -14.30 -5.15
C SER A 143 10.33 -14.30 -6.32
N GLY A 144 10.27 -13.32 -7.23
CA GLY A 144 11.31 -13.11 -8.26
C GLY A 144 10.92 -13.51 -9.70
N ALA A 145 9.73 -14.07 -9.95
CA ALA A 145 9.30 -14.41 -11.31
C ALA A 145 8.70 -13.20 -12.05
N ARG A 146 9.48 -12.13 -12.22
CA ARG A 146 9.07 -10.82 -12.76
C ARG A 146 9.08 -10.74 -14.29
N ALA A 147 8.62 -11.79 -14.97
CA ALA A 147 8.50 -11.75 -16.43
C ALA A 147 7.24 -10.99 -16.84
N ILE A 148 7.40 -9.77 -17.36
CA ILE A 148 6.30 -8.96 -17.91
C ILE A 148 5.80 -9.63 -19.18
N GLN A 149 4.77 -10.47 -19.05
CA GLN A 149 4.07 -11.06 -20.18
C GLN A 149 2.92 -10.14 -20.62
N PRO A 150 2.63 -9.99 -21.91
CA PRO A 150 1.45 -9.26 -22.35
C PRO A 150 0.14 -9.86 -21.81
N CYS A 151 -0.87 -9.01 -21.60
CA CYS A 151 -2.20 -9.46 -21.22
C CYS A 151 -2.84 -10.24 -22.38
N LEU A 152 -3.57 -11.32 -22.07
CA LEU A 152 -4.31 -12.12 -23.06
C LEU A 152 -5.58 -11.41 -23.59
N GLY A 153 -5.91 -10.23 -23.04
CA GLY A 153 -7.07 -9.42 -23.42
C GLY A 153 -8.39 -9.87 -22.77
N LYS A 154 -9.47 -9.18 -23.10
CA LYS A 154 -10.83 -9.46 -22.59
C LYS A 154 -11.25 -10.89 -22.90
N GLY A 155 -11.91 -11.54 -21.94
CA GLY A 155 -12.39 -12.93 -22.05
C GLY A 155 -11.33 -14.02 -21.85
N LYS A 156 -10.03 -13.69 -21.91
CA LYS A 156 -8.93 -14.63 -21.63
C LYS A 156 -8.07 -14.22 -20.43
N CYS A 157 -8.11 -12.94 -20.07
CA CYS A 157 -7.42 -12.44 -18.89
C CYS A 157 -8.15 -12.89 -17.61
N PRO A 158 -7.45 -13.52 -16.65
CA PRO A 158 -8.07 -14.04 -15.42
C PRO A 158 -8.65 -12.95 -14.51
N ILE A 159 -8.32 -11.68 -14.73
CA ILE A 159 -8.89 -10.51 -14.03
C ILE A 159 -9.76 -9.63 -14.94
N GLY A 160 -10.23 -10.18 -16.08
CA GLY A 160 -11.21 -9.54 -16.96
C GLY A 160 -10.62 -8.75 -18.14
N GLY A 161 -9.35 -8.33 -18.06
CA GLY A 161 -8.60 -7.75 -19.19
C GLY A 161 -8.86 -6.26 -19.47
N ASP A 162 -9.62 -5.58 -18.61
CA ASP A 162 -9.84 -4.12 -18.69
C ASP A 162 -8.87 -3.40 -17.74
N HIS A 163 -7.59 -3.39 -18.11
CA HIS A 163 -6.51 -2.80 -17.30
C HIS A 163 -5.35 -2.36 -18.22
N PRO A 164 -4.48 -1.42 -17.79
CA PRO A 164 -3.31 -1.02 -18.56
C PRO A 164 -2.32 -2.19 -18.75
N PRO A 165 -1.36 -2.07 -19.69
CA PRO A 165 -0.33 -3.08 -19.88
C PRO A 165 0.41 -3.44 -18.59
N ASN A 166 0.84 -4.70 -18.48
CA ASN A 166 1.71 -5.13 -17.39
C ASN A 166 2.98 -4.26 -17.35
N GLY A 167 3.39 -3.87 -16.15
CA GLY A 167 4.33 -2.79 -15.87
C GLY A 167 3.67 -1.57 -15.23
N ASN A 168 2.34 -1.47 -15.24
CA ASN A 168 1.59 -0.36 -14.66
C ASN A 168 0.75 -0.79 -13.46
N GLU A 169 0.70 0.08 -12.46
CA GLU A 169 -0.20 -0.03 -11.32
C GLU A 169 -1.65 0.13 -11.74
N HIS A 170 -2.53 -0.67 -11.14
CA HIS A 170 -3.96 -0.61 -11.43
C HIS A 170 -4.77 -1.16 -10.26
N ALA A 171 -5.70 -0.37 -9.75
CA ALA A 171 -6.71 -0.88 -8.84
C ALA A 171 -7.74 -1.68 -9.65
N LEU A 172 -8.24 -2.79 -9.12
CA LEU A 172 -9.26 -3.61 -9.78
C LEU A 172 -10.68 -3.24 -9.33
N GLY A 173 -10.80 -2.40 -8.31
CA GLY A 173 -12.06 -2.06 -7.67
C GLY A 173 -12.44 -3.05 -6.58
N CYS A 174 -13.72 -3.05 -6.18
CA CYS A 174 -14.19 -3.82 -5.04
C CYS A 174 -14.21 -5.33 -5.33
N GLY A 175 -13.39 -6.10 -4.61
CA GLY A 175 -13.35 -7.57 -4.68
C GLY A 175 -14.69 -8.21 -4.38
N LEU A 176 -15.46 -7.70 -3.40
CA LEU A 176 -16.80 -8.22 -3.10
C LEU A 176 -17.78 -8.01 -4.27
N CYS A 177 -17.73 -6.87 -4.96
CA CYS A 177 -18.57 -6.63 -6.14
C CYS A 177 -18.14 -7.49 -7.32
N ARG A 178 -16.83 -7.68 -7.52
CA ARG A 178 -16.27 -8.52 -8.58
C ARG A 178 -16.60 -9.99 -8.37
N ASN A 179 -16.57 -10.47 -7.13
CA ASN A 179 -16.78 -11.88 -6.78
C ASN A 179 -18.25 -12.24 -6.48
N LYS A 180 -19.15 -11.25 -6.30
CA LYS A 180 -20.60 -11.48 -6.12
C LYS A 180 -21.26 -12.27 -7.26
N TYR A 181 -20.61 -12.38 -8.42
CA TYR A 181 -21.07 -13.20 -9.54
C TYR A 181 -20.73 -14.70 -9.42
N GLU A 182 -19.85 -15.11 -8.51
CA GLU A 182 -19.47 -16.52 -8.35
C GLU A 182 -20.35 -17.28 -7.34
N ARG A 183 -20.93 -16.59 -6.35
CA ARG A 183 -21.77 -17.22 -5.29
C ARG A 183 -23.26 -17.41 -5.64
N ILE A 184 -23.72 -16.92 -6.80
CA ILE A 184 -25.11 -17.10 -7.26
C ILE A 184 -25.21 -18.29 -8.26
N LYS A 185 -24.07 -18.92 -8.60
CA LYS A 185 -23.99 -20.08 -9.49
C LYS A 185 -23.53 -21.38 -8.80
N LEU A 186 -23.58 -21.41 -7.47
CA LEU A 186 -23.52 -22.63 -6.66
C LEU A 186 -24.89 -22.86 -6.04
#